data_AF-A0A848TJ19-F1
#
_entry.id   AF-A0A848TJ19-F1
#
_cell.length_a   1.000
_cell.length_b   1.000
_cell.length_c   1.000
_cell.angle_alpha   90.00
_cell.angle_beta   90.00
_cell.angle_gamma   90.00
#
_symmetry.space_group_name_H-M   'P 1'
#
loop_
_entity.id
_entity.type
_entity.pdbx_description
1 polymer ?
#
loop_
_entity_poly.entity_id
_entity_poly.type
_entity_poly.pdbx_seq_one_letter_code
_entity_poly.pdbx_strand_id
1 'polypeptide(L)' 'DDRWTRQMAEAELIEDEAVADDRLLFAMTQPDIVVGPYLADAEPSAHGPAPTHFREIFRTRGPSNYPHGKQAGE' A
#
# COMPACT_ATOMS: atom_id res chain seq x y z
N ASP A 1 -9.13 8.72 8.12
CA ASP A 1 -9.01 8.62 9.59
C ASP A 1 -7.54 8.44 10.00
N ASP A 2 -6.60 8.79 9.11
CA ASP A 2 -5.15 8.76 9.29
C ASP A 2 -4.57 7.44 9.84
N ARG A 3 -5.31 6.33 9.69
CA ARG A 3 -4.86 5.00 10.06
C ARG A 3 -4.17 4.32 8.89
N TRP A 4 -3.13 3.57 9.19
CA TRP A 4 -2.56 2.61 8.25
C TRP A 4 -3.43 1.36 8.14
N THR A 5 -3.55 0.83 6.93
CA THR A 5 -4.26 -0.41 6.63
C THR A 5 -3.42 -1.28 5.71
N ARG A 6 -3.64 -2.60 5.77
CA ARG A 6 -3.06 -3.55 4.80
C ARG A 6 -3.96 -3.73 3.58
N GLN A 7 -5.19 -3.22 3.64
CA GLN A 7 -6.19 -3.37 2.59
C GLN A 7 -6.17 -2.13 1.69
N MET A 8 -5.64 -2.26 0.47
CA MET A 8 -5.58 -1.15 -0.49
C MET A 8 -6.94 -0.54 -0.81
N ALA A 9 -8.00 -1.36 -0.77
CA ALA A 9 -9.39 -0.94 -0.94
C ALA A 9 -9.85 0.13 0.09
N GLU A 10 -9.22 0.19 1.25
CA GLU A 10 -9.51 1.18 2.31
C GLU A 10 -8.62 2.43 2.21
N ALA A 11 -7.68 2.46 1.25
CA ALA A 11 -6.78 3.59 1.08
C ALA A 11 -7.54 4.84 0.59
N GLU A 12 -6.94 5.99 0.82
CA GLU A 12 -7.38 7.25 0.22
C GLU A 12 -6.91 7.30 -1.24
N LEU A 13 -7.85 7.52 -2.17
CA LEU A 13 -7.52 7.85 -3.55
C LEU A 13 -7.34 9.37 -3.65
N ILE A 14 -6.13 9.78 -4.04
CA ILE A 14 -5.76 11.20 -4.13
C ILE A 14 -5.59 11.54 -5.61
N GLU A 15 -6.37 12.49 -6.10
CA GLU A 15 -6.34 12.94 -7.51
C GLU A 15 -5.62 14.30 -7.68
N ASP A 16 -5.34 14.99 -6.56
CA ASP A 16 -4.63 16.26 -6.54
C ASP A 16 -3.16 16.05 -6.11
N GLU A 17 -2.23 16.50 -6.93
CA GLU A 17 -0.79 16.32 -6.72
C GLU A 17 -0.29 16.99 -5.44
N ALA A 18 -0.78 18.20 -5.12
CA ALA A 18 -0.37 18.92 -3.91
C ALA A 18 -0.85 18.19 -2.65
N VAL A 19 -2.06 17.62 -2.70
CA VAL A 19 -2.57 16.77 -1.61
C VAL A 19 -1.76 15.49 -1.47
N ALA A 20 -1.31 14.90 -2.58
CA ALA A 20 -0.49 13.69 -2.57
C ALA A 20 0.87 13.93 -1.90
N ASP A 21 1.50 15.07 -2.22
CA ASP A 21 2.76 15.48 -1.59
C ASP A 21 2.61 15.74 -0.09
N ASP A 22 1.57 16.45 0.32
CA ASP A 22 1.28 16.69 1.75
C ASP A 22 1.05 15.38 2.50
N ARG A 23 0.32 14.43 1.89
CA ARG A 23 0.09 13.10 2.46
C ARG A 23 1.37 12.27 2.56
N LEU A 24 2.24 12.34 1.55
CA LEU A 24 3.55 11.68 1.59
C LEU A 24 4.43 12.27 2.70
N LEU A 25 4.48 13.60 2.84
CA LEU A 25 5.22 14.26 3.90
C LEU A 25 4.70 13.86 5.28
N PHE A 26 3.38 13.85 5.46
CA PHE A 26 2.77 13.38 6.70
C PHE A 26 3.15 11.92 7.02
N ALA A 27 3.13 11.02 6.02
CA ALA A 27 3.56 9.65 6.20
C ALA A 27 5.04 9.53 6.59
N MET A 28 5.92 10.37 6.03
CA MET A 28 7.35 10.42 6.38
C MET A 28 7.60 10.84 7.83
N THR A 29 6.66 11.55 8.48
CA THR A 29 6.76 11.89 9.92
C THR A 29 6.50 10.73 10.87
N GLN A 30 6.17 9.54 10.35
CA GLN A 30 5.80 8.35 11.15
C GLN A 30 6.82 7.20 11.03
N PRO A 31 8.12 7.43 11.31
CA PRO A 31 9.16 6.43 11.12
C PRO A 31 9.00 5.19 12.00
N ASP A 32 8.29 5.31 13.14
CA ASP A 32 8.01 4.20 14.05
C ASP A 32 6.88 3.27 13.56
N ILE A 33 6.16 3.66 12.50
CA ILE A 33 5.00 2.93 11.97
C ILE A 33 5.30 2.35 10.58
N VAL A 34 5.93 3.14 9.70
CA VAL A 34 6.24 2.74 8.32
C VAL A 34 7.65 3.18 7.93
N VAL A 35 8.32 2.38 7.09
CA VAL A 35 9.65 2.69 6.57
C VAL A 35 9.54 2.96 5.07
N GLY A 36 9.99 4.14 4.64
CA GLY A 36 10.05 4.52 3.22
C GLY A 36 8.69 4.57 2.53
N PRO A 37 7.70 5.35 3.03
CA PRO A 37 6.43 5.51 2.34
C PRO A 37 6.64 6.10 0.94
N TYR A 38 5.79 5.71 0.00
CA TYR A 38 5.81 6.17 -1.39
C TYR A 38 4.38 6.23 -1.95
N LEU A 39 4.18 7.04 -3.00
CA LEU A 39 2.91 7.13 -3.72
C LEU A 39 2.83 6.01 -4.78
N ALA A 40 1.69 5.33 -4.83
CA ALA A 40 1.44 4.24 -5.77
C ALA A 40 0.25 4.59 -6.66
N ASP A 41 0.39 4.37 -7.97
CA ASP A 41 -0.69 4.62 -8.93
C ASP A 41 -1.88 3.69 -8.66
N ALA A 42 -3.06 4.29 -8.60
CA ALA A 42 -4.32 3.60 -8.32
C ALA A 42 -5.48 4.18 -9.12
N GLU A 43 -6.48 3.35 -9.38
CA GLU A 43 -7.74 3.73 -10.02
C GLU A 43 -8.92 3.39 -9.09
N PRO A 44 -10.04 4.13 -9.18
CA PRO A 44 -11.25 3.79 -8.45
C PRO A 44 -11.84 2.46 -8.95
N SER A 45 -12.31 1.62 -8.02
CA SER A 45 -13.02 0.38 -8.33
C SER A 45 -14.29 0.24 -7.48
N ALA A 46 -15.11 -0.79 -7.77
CA ALA A 46 -16.33 -1.08 -7.02
C ALA A 46 -16.10 -1.36 -5.52
N HIS A 47 -14.86 -1.63 -5.11
CA HIS A 47 -14.50 -1.96 -3.73
C HIS A 47 -13.54 -0.94 -3.10
N GLY A 48 -13.30 0.20 -3.75
CA GLY A 48 -12.29 1.18 -3.34
C GLY A 48 -11.09 1.22 -4.30
N PRO A 49 -9.96 1.86 -3.94
CA PRO A 49 -8.84 2.03 -4.84
C PRO A 49 -8.16 0.70 -5.19
N ALA A 50 -7.79 0.54 -6.46
CA ALA A 50 -7.13 -0.65 -6.98
C ALA A 50 -5.80 -0.27 -7.68
N PRO A 51 -4.74 -1.08 -7.56
CA PRO A 51 -3.44 -0.75 -8.14
C PRO A 51 -3.48 -0.92 -9.66
N THR A 52 -2.93 0.05 -10.38
CA THR A 52 -2.85 -0.02 -11.85
C THR A 52 -1.59 -0.73 -12.34
N HIS A 53 -0.50 -0.60 -11.58
CA HIS A 53 0.80 -1.14 -11.96
C HIS A 53 1.00 -2.58 -11.48
N PHE A 54 1.52 -3.45 -12.36
CA PHE A 54 1.77 -4.87 -12.08
C PHE A 54 2.53 -5.11 -10.77
N ARG A 55 3.57 -4.31 -10.49
CA ARG A 55 4.36 -4.46 -9.25
C ARG A 55 3.52 -4.20 -8.01
N GLU A 56 2.60 -3.24 -8.06
CA GLU A 56 1.71 -2.92 -6.94
C GLU A 56 0.62 -3.99 -6.78
N ILE A 57 0.13 -4.59 -7.87
CA ILE A 57 -0.76 -5.76 -7.80
C ILE A 57 -0.08 -6.91 -7.03
N PHE A 58 1.22 -7.14 -7.23
CA PHE A 58 1.94 -8.16 -6.47
C PHE A 58 2.19 -7.74 -5.02
N ARG A 59 2.53 -6.48 -4.76
CA ARG A 59 2.79 -5.96 -3.40
C ARG A 59 1.56 -6.01 -2.51
N THR A 60 0.37 -5.71 -3.03
CA THR A 60 -0.89 -5.76 -2.26
C THR A 60 -1.26 -7.15 -1.78
N ARG A 61 -0.80 -8.20 -2.47
CA ARG A 61 -1.02 -9.60 -2.05
C ARG A 61 -0.09 -10.04 -0.90
N GLY A 62 0.92 -9.23 -0.59
CA GLY A 62 1.93 -9.55 0.40
C GLY A 62 2.92 -10.63 -0.07
N PRO A 63 3.88 -11.02 0.78
CA PRO A 63 4.79 -12.11 0.48
C PRO A 63 4.01 -13.39 0.19
N SER A 64 4.31 -14.05 -0.93
CA SER A 64 3.70 -15.32 -1.34
C SER A 64 4.10 -16.52 -0.46
N ASN A 65 4.86 -16.30 0.60
CA ASN A 65 5.24 -17.32 1.58
C ASN A 65 4.26 -17.34 2.76
N TYR A 66 2.98 -17.62 2.47
CA TYR A 66 2.14 -18.27 3.48
C TYR A 66 2.67 -19.71 3.65
N PRO A 67 2.60 -20.31 4.84
CA PRO A 67 3.15 -21.65 5.07
C PRO A 67 2.40 -22.69 4.23
N HIS A 68 2.88 -22.94 3.02
CA HIS A 68 2.34 -23.91 2.07
C HIS A 68 2.98 -25.29 2.23
N GLY A 69 3.44 -25.64 3.43
CA GLY A 69 4.05 -26.95 3.69
C GLY A 69 5.37 -27.20 2.93
N LYS A 70 6.02 -26.16 2.38
CA LYS A 70 7.40 -26.28 1.91
C LYS A 70 8.31 -26.31 3.13
N GLN A 71 9.05 -27.41 3.29
CA GLN A 71 10.03 -27.56 4.38
C GLN A 71 10.97 -26.35 4.39
N ALA A 72 10.99 -25.61 5.51
CA ALA A 72 12.18 -24.86 5.86
C ALA A 72 13.30 -25.90 5.99
N GLY A 73 14.40 -25.69 5.26
CA GLY A 73 15.48 -26.66 5.14
C GLY A 73 16.07 -27.10 6.48
N GLU A 74 16.75 -28.24 6.43
CA GLU A 74 17.60 -28.83 7.48
C GLU A 74 18.68 -27.85 7.99
#